data_AF-A0AA41K9G5-F1
#
_entry.id   AF-A0AA41K9G5-F1
#
_cell.length_a   1.000
_cell.length_b   1.000
_cell.length_c   1.000
_cell.angle_alpha   90.00
_cell.angle_beta   90.00
_cell.angle_gamma   90.00
#
_symmetry.space_group_name_H-M   'P 1'
#
loop_
_entity.id
_entity.type
_entity.pdbx_description
1 polymer ?
#
loop_
_entity_poly.entity_id
_entity_poly.type
_entity_poly.pdbx_seq_one_letter_code
_entity_poly.pdbx_strand_id
1 'polypeptide(L)' 'MNKEPLTQHELQEMAGKPVHCPEIESYGIVKCETIGTWAGVPFLVGVWHCDGVAVNFEYNIADRKLKCYRINED' A
#
# COMPACT_ATOMS: atom_id res chain seq x y z
N MET A 1 -14.39 -3.03 6.06
CA MET A 1 -13.36 -2.01 5.74
C MET A 1 -13.27 -1.05 6.92
N ASN A 2 -12.09 -0.86 7.49
CA ASN A 2 -11.89 0.15 8.53
C ASN A 2 -12.30 1.54 8.03
N LYS A 3 -12.88 2.35 8.91
CA LYS A 3 -13.39 3.69 8.55
C LYS A 3 -12.28 4.74 8.42
N GLU A 4 -11.15 4.52 9.07
CA GLU A 4 -10.01 5.43 9.06
C GLU A 4 -8.83 4.86 8.25
N PRO A 5 -8.09 5.72 7.55
CA PRO A 5 -6.89 5.30 6.85
C PRO A 5 -5.80 4.92 7.86
N LEU A 6 -4.97 3.96 7.47
CA LEU A 6 -3.83 3.51 8.27
C LEU A 6 -2.85 4.67 8.45
N THR A 7 -2.40 4.85 9.68
CA THR A 7 -1.28 5.72 10.03
C THR A 7 0.03 5.17 9.48
N GLN A 8 1.08 6.00 9.46
CA GLN A 8 2.42 5.56 9.03
C GLN A 8 2.93 4.38 9.86
N HIS A 9 2.67 4.39 11.18
CA HIS A 9 3.10 3.31 12.06
C HIS A 9 2.35 2.01 11.76
N GLU A 10 1.03 2.08 11.62
CA GLU A 10 0.23 0.90 11.25
C GLU A 10 0.62 0.37 9.87
N LEU A 11 0.99 1.23 8.91
CA LEU A 11 1.49 0.79 7.61
C LEU A 11 2.80 0.01 7.74
N GLN A 12 3.72 0.41 8.62
CA GLN A 12 4.95 -0.35 8.88
C GLN A 12 4.63 -1.74 9.44
N GLU A 13 3.66 -1.84 10.35
CA GLU A 13 3.20 -3.13 10.92
C GLU A 13 2.47 -4.00 9.89
N MET A 14 1.94 -3.40 8.83
CA MET A 14 1.23 -4.08 7.75
C MET A 14 2.18 -4.62 6.66
N ALA A 15 3.50 -4.66 6.87
CA ALA A 15 4.43 -5.20 5.89
C ALA A 15 4.05 -6.64 5.46
N GLY A 16 3.94 -6.86 4.15
CA GLY A 16 3.50 -8.12 3.54
C GLY A 16 1.98 -8.35 3.58
N LYS A 17 1.19 -7.44 4.15
CA LYS A 17 -0.27 -7.54 4.24
C LYS A 17 -0.98 -6.72 3.17
N PRO A 18 -2.18 -7.15 2.74
CA PRO A 18 -2.92 -6.44 1.73
C PRO A 18 -3.65 -5.23 2.31
N VAL A 19 -3.74 -4.17 1.51
CA VAL A 19 -4.48 -2.94 1.79
C VAL A 19 -5.26 -2.52 0.56
N HIS A 20 -6.32 -1.75 0.79
CA HIS A 20 -7.08 -1.08 -0.26
C HIS A 20 -6.69 0.41 -0.29
N CYS A 21 -6.41 0.95 -1.47
CA CYS A 21 -6.18 2.38 -1.68
C CYS A 21 -7.19 2.93 -2.69
N PRO A 22 -8.25 3.61 -2.22
CA PRO A 22 -9.34 4.08 -3.08
C PRO A 22 -8.92 5.18 -4.03
N GLU A 23 -7.90 6.00 -3.71
CA GLU A 23 -7.44 7.10 -4.59
C GLU A 23 -6.94 6.61 -5.96
N ILE A 24 -6.46 5.37 -6.02
CA ILE A 24 -5.96 4.75 -7.25
C ILE A 24 -6.75 3.49 -7.62
N GLU A 25 -7.92 3.29 -7.00
CA GLU A 25 -8.82 2.14 -7.20
C GLU A 25 -8.10 0.79 -7.19
N SER A 26 -7.16 0.61 -6.25
CA SER A 26 -6.25 -0.54 -6.27
C SER A 26 -6.17 -1.22 -4.91
N TYR A 27 -6.00 -2.55 -4.98
CA TYR A 27 -5.54 -3.37 -3.88
C TYR A 27 -4.06 -3.64 -4.07
N GLY A 28 -3.29 -3.58 -2.99
CA GLY A 28 -1.86 -3.82 -3.04
C GLY A 28 -1.34 -4.38 -1.73
N ILE A 29 -0.07 -4.77 -1.75
CA ILE A 29 0.67 -5.23 -0.57
C ILE A 29 1.48 -4.06 -0.05
N VAL A 30 1.49 -3.87 1.27
CA VAL A 30 2.44 -2.93 1.88
C VAL A 30 3.81 -3.58 1.92
N LYS A 31 4.79 -2.93 1.28
CA LYS A 31 6.20 -3.27 1.39
C LYS A 31 6.86 -2.28 2.34
N CYS A 32 7.64 -2.77 3.29
CA CYS A 32 8.43 -1.93 4.19
C CYS A 32 9.74 -2.64 4.49
N GLU A 33 10.84 -2.15 3.94
CA GLU A 33 12.18 -2.71 4.16
C GLU A 33 12.68 -2.39 5.57
N THR A 34 13.53 -3.23 6.13
CA THR A 34 14.17 -2.99 7.44
C THR A 34 15.61 -2.49 7.33
N ILE A 35 16.17 -2.48 6.13
CA ILE A 35 17.56 -2.08 5.85
C ILE A 35 17.65 -1.19 4.60
N GLY A 36 18.78 -0.50 4.43
CA GLY A 36 19.05 0.36 3.28
C GLY A 36 18.39 1.76 3.36
N THR A 37 18.52 2.54 2.29
CA THR A 37 18.05 3.94 2.23
C THR A 37 16.55 4.11 2.49
N TRP A 38 15.76 3.07 2.22
CA TRP A 38 14.31 3.07 2.36
C TRP A 38 13.81 2.30 3.59
N ALA A 39 14.70 1.99 4.54
CA ALA A 39 14.34 1.30 5.78
C ALA A 39 13.23 2.06 6.53
N GLY A 40 12.16 1.34 6.89
CA GLY A 40 11.01 1.89 7.61
C GLY A 40 10.07 2.75 6.76
N VAL A 41 10.28 2.87 5.44
CA VAL A 41 9.40 3.64 4.56
C VAL A 41 8.37 2.69 3.91
N PRO A 42 7.05 2.88 4.14
CA PRO A 42 6.04 2.05 3.52
C PRO A 42 5.79 2.40 2.04
N PHE A 43 5.80 1.38 1.20
CA PHE A 43 5.43 1.43 -0.20
C PHE A 43 4.19 0.58 -0.46
N LEU A 44 3.31 1.06 -1.34
CA LEU A 44 2.22 0.26 -1.89
C LEU A 44 2.72 -0.41 -3.16
N VAL A 45 2.76 -1.75 -3.14
CA VAL A 45 3.08 -2.58 -4.30
C VAL A 45 1.78 -3.14 -4.86
N GLY A 46 1.52 -2.89 -6.13
CA GLY A 46 0.29 -3.34 -6.77
C GLY A 46 0.42 -3.48 -8.28
N VAL A 47 -0.70 -3.81 -8.91
CA VAL A 47 -0.82 -3.95 -10.35
C VAL A 47 -1.95 -3.06 -10.82
N TRP A 48 -1.66 -2.22 -11.80
CA TRP A 48 -2.67 -1.42 -12.48
C TRP A 48 -3.10 -2.11 -13.77
N HIS A 49 -4.40 -2.28 -13.94
CA HIS A 49 -4.99 -2.95 -15.11
C HIS A 49 -5.78 -1.95 -15.96
N CYS A 50 -5.49 -1.89 -17.25
CA CYS A 50 -6.22 -1.07 -18.21
C CYS A 50 -6.15 -1.71 -19.60
N ASP A 51 -7.28 -1.79 -20.30
CA ASP A 51 -7.39 -2.34 -21.67
C ASP A 51 -6.72 -3.72 -21.87
N GLY A 52 -6.86 -4.60 -20.87
CA GLY A 52 -6.27 -5.95 -20.89
C GLY A 52 -4.77 -6.01 -20.62
N VAL A 53 -4.13 -4.87 -20.32
CA VAL A 53 -2.72 -4.76 -19.96
C VAL A 53 -2.58 -4.56 -18.45
N ALA A 54 -1.58 -5.19 -17.86
CA ALA A 54 -1.26 -5.10 -16.45
C ALA A 54 0.16 -4.56 -16.25
N VAL A 55 0.32 -3.54 -15.41
CA VAL A 55 1.63 -2.94 -15.10
C VAL A 55 1.84 -2.91 -13.59
N ASN A 56 2.98 -3.43 -13.15
CA ASN A 56 3.37 -3.41 -11.75
C ASN A 56 3.83 -2.01 -11.34
N PHE A 57 3.48 -1.60 -10.12
CA PHE A 57 3.98 -0.37 -9.52
C PHE A 57 4.44 -0.58 -8.09
N GLU A 58 5.33 0.30 -7.65
CA GLU A 58 5.75 0.44 -6.26
C GLU A 58 5.75 1.95 -5.92
N TYR A 59 4.85 2.36 -5.04
CA TYR A 59 4.60 3.77 -4.74
C TYR A 59 4.87 4.07 -3.27
N ASN A 60 5.72 5.06 -3.00
CA ASN A 60 5.88 5.61 -1.65
C ASN A 60 4.52 6.18 -1.21
N ILE A 61 3.95 5.60 -0.15
CA ILE A 61 2.60 5.93 0.31
C ILE A 61 2.55 7.37 0.84
N ALA A 62 3.56 7.76 1.62
CA ALA A 62 3.62 9.08 2.25
C ALA A 62 3.87 10.19 1.22
N ASP A 63 4.87 10.01 0.34
CA ASP A 63 5.23 11.03 -0.66
C ASP A 63 4.05 11.32 -1.62
N ARG A 64 3.28 10.28 -1.95
CA ARG A 64 2.09 10.40 -2.79
C ARG A 64 0.81 10.73 -2.04
N LYS A 65 0.85 10.81 -0.70
CA LYS A 65 -0.30 11.09 0.16
C LYS A 65 -1.45 10.10 -0.04
N LEU A 66 -1.12 8.84 -0.32
CA LEU A 66 -2.10 7.78 -0.52
C LEU A 66 -2.72 7.36 0.82
N LYS A 67 -4.03 7.12 0.83
CA LYS A 67 -4.73 6.63 2.02
C LYS A 67 -4.99 5.14 1.84
N CYS A 68 -4.28 4.34 2.60
CA CYS A 68 -4.45 2.90 2.57
C CYS A 68 -5.33 2.44 3.74
N TYR A 69 -6.18 1.47 3.49
CA TYR A 69 -7.14 0.94 4.45
C TYR A 69 -6.90 -0.56 4.63
N ARG A 70 -6.97 -1.02 5.88
CA ARG A 70 -6.93 -2.45 6.19
C ARG A 70 -8.13 -3.16 5.54
N ILE A 71 -7.84 -4.27 4.88
CA ILE A 71 -8.85 -5.22 4.43
C ILE A 71 -9.14 -6.14 5.62
N ASN A 72 -10.41 -6.30 5.97
CA ASN A 72 -10.78 -7.27 6.98
C ASN A 72 -10.75 -8.64 6.32
N GLU A 73 -9.98 -9.58 6.88
CA GLU A 73 -10.12 -10.99 6.55
C GLU A 73 -11.34 -11.48 7.34
N ASP A 74 -12.42 -11.83 6.63
CA ASP A 74 -13.61 -12.47 7.22
C ASP A 74 -13.30 -13.92 7.64
#